data_AF-A0A6L7NJF6-F1
#
_entry.id   AF-A0A6L7NJF6-F1
#
_cell.length_a   1.000
_cell.length_b   1.000
_cell.length_c   1.000
_cell.angle_alpha   90.00
_cell.angle_beta   90.00
_cell.angle_gamma   90.00
#
_symmetry.space_group_name_H-M   'P 1'
#
loop_
_entity.id
_entity.type
_entity.pdbx_description
1 polymer ?
#
loop_
_entity_poly.entity_id
_entity_poly.type
_entity_poly.pdbx_seq_one_letter_code
_entity_poly.pdbx_strand_id
1 'polypeptide(L)'
;MDRRHRRLGLPRATPRRRTGSLRRAGGGCLPPHRRSPQHRRLPAPRRGRHGSPRPRPGPLMSETRGAGGGEALFYTLHVNGTDRDVADAWLGESLLYVLRERLGLPGTKNACDQGECGSCTVLADGLPVCSCMMLAAAAVGRDIVTVEGLGDEDELTDVQQAFVDHGAVQCGFCTPGLIVAAEHLLSVNPEPTELEIREAISGNLCRCTGYGRVIAAISGAAGARTAGSD
;
A
#
# COMPACT_ATOMS: atom_id res chain seq x y z
N MET A 1 -49.88 33.48 -63.83
CA MET A 1 -50.56 32.51 -62.94
C MET A 1 -49.55 32.15 -61.87
N ASP A 2 -49.71 32.33 -60.57
CA ASP A 2 -50.86 32.61 -59.72
C ASP A 2 -50.40 33.29 -58.39
N ARG A 3 -51.38 33.81 -57.65
CA ARG A 3 -51.50 34.66 -56.46
C ARG A 3 -50.59 34.32 -55.26
N ARG A 4 -49.93 35.31 -54.62
CA ARG A 4 -50.37 36.23 -53.52
C ARG A 4 -50.84 35.56 -52.21
N HIS A 5 -50.10 35.83 -51.12
CA HIS A 5 -50.61 36.14 -49.77
C HIS A 5 -49.57 37.03 -49.04
N ARG A 6 -49.66 38.37 -49.11
CA ARG A 6 -50.13 39.34 -48.08
C ARG A 6 -49.71 39.02 -46.63
N ARG A 7 -48.74 39.79 -46.09
CA ARG A 7 -48.84 40.95 -45.14
C ARG A 7 -48.66 40.48 -43.68
N LEU A 8 -47.78 41.09 -42.88
CA LEU A 8 -48.02 42.35 -42.16
C LEU A 8 -46.70 42.99 -41.68
N GLY A 9 -46.56 44.32 -41.87
CA GLY A 9 -45.55 45.17 -41.23
C GLY A 9 -45.94 45.50 -39.78
N LEU A 10 -45.04 45.93 -38.89
CA LEU A 10 -44.42 47.27 -38.74
C LEU A 10 -43.66 47.25 -37.37
N PRO A 11 -42.92 48.29 -36.91
CA PRO A 11 -42.30 49.44 -37.57
C PRO A 11 -40.81 49.65 -37.18
N ARG A 12 -40.16 50.60 -37.86
CA ARG A 12 -38.83 51.16 -37.59
C ARG A 12 -38.84 52.16 -36.41
N ALA A 13 -37.72 52.25 -35.69
CA ALA A 13 -37.29 53.48 -35.01
C ALA A 13 -35.80 53.75 -35.27
N THR A 14 -35.49 55.01 -35.55
CA THR A 14 -34.24 55.58 -36.10
C THR A 14 -33.45 56.40 -35.03
N PRO A 15 -32.23 56.90 -35.32
CA PRO A 15 -31.10 56.97 -34.38
C PRO A 15 -30.78 58.38 -33.84
N ARG A 16 -29.84 58.48 -32.86
CA ARG A 16 -28.82 59.56 -32.69
C ARG A 16 -27.91 59.27 -31.47
N ARG A 17 -26.56 59.19 -31.65
CA ARG A 17 -25.49 60.19 -31.33
C ARG A 17 -25.40 60.55 -29.83
N ARG A 18 -24.25 60.75 -29.16
CA ARG A 18 -22.78 60.59 -29.33
C ARG A 18 -22.19 61.04 -27.96
N THR A 19 -20.94 60.64 -27.67
CA THR A 19 -19.95 61.26 -26.74
C THR A 19 -20.13 61.17 -25.22
N GLY A 20 -19.03 60.84 -24.53
CA GLY A 20 -18.72 61.37 -23.20
C GLY A 20 -18.16 60.37 -22.20
N SER A 21 -16.86 60.48 -21.92
CA SER A 21 -16.08 59.78 -20.89
C SER A 21 -16.68 59.85 -19.49
N LEU A 22 -16.48 58.81 -18.66
CA LEU A 22 -16.27 58.93 -17.21
C LEU A 22 -15.55 57.68 -16.64
N ARG A 23 -14.62 57.92 -15.71
CA ARG A 23 -13.78 56.95 -14.98
C ARG A 23 -14.50 56.43 -13.70
N ARG A 24 -13.95 55.33 -13.15
CA ARG A 24 -14.13 54.71 -11.79
C ARG A 24 -15.42 53.86 -11.67
N ALA A 25 -15.54 52.79 -10.87
CA ALA A 25 -14.81 52.17 -9.75
C ALA A 25 -15.06 50.63 -9.82
N GLY A 26 -14.26 49.71 -9.29
CA GLY A 26 -13.94 49.53 -7.88
C GLY A 26 -15.16 49.02 -7.07
N GLY A 27 -15.30 47.70 -6.88
CA GLY A 27 -16.24 47.07 -5.93
C GLY A 27 -17.05 45.90 -6.53
N GLY A 28 -17.19 44.73 -5.91
CA GLY A 28 -16.73 44.28 -4.60
C GLY A 28 -16.86 42.75 -4.48
N CYS A 29 -15.87 42.13 -3.84
CA CYS A 29 -15.93 40.75 -3.37
C CYS A 29 -16.86 40.68 -2.16
N LEU A 30 -17.67 39.62 -2.10
CA LEU A 30 -18.46 39.25 -0.93
C LEU A 30 -17.59 39.12 0.33
N PRO A 31 -18.10 39.50 1.52
CA PRO A 31 -17.32 39.46 2.75
C PRO A 31 -17.10 38.00 3.20
N PRO A 32 -15.90 37.65 3.70
CA PRO A 32 -15.68 36.35 4.34
C PRO A 32 -16.36 36.31 5.71
N HIS A 33 -16.97 35.16 6.02
CA HIS A 33 -17.58 34.84 7.31
C HIS A 33 -16.63 35.14 8.48
N ARG A 34 -17.14 35.88 9.47
CA ARG A 34 -16.45 36.12 10.75
C ARG A 34 -16.16 34.79 11.45
N ARG A 35 -14.87 34.42 11.55
CA ARG A 35 -14.40 33.39 12.50
C ARG A 35 -14.41 33.98 13.91
N SER A 36 -15.01 33.25 14.84
CA SER A 36 -15.02 33.51 16.27
C SER A 36 -13.59 33.46 16.86
N PRO A 37 -13.25 34.35 17.83
CA PRO A 37 -11.92 34.35 18.44
C PRO A 37 -11.90 33.41 19.65
N GLN A 38 -11.56 32.14 19.44
CA GLN A 38 -11.22 31.24 20.54
C GLN A 38 -9.94 30.44 20.23
N HIS A 39 -8.83 31.15 20.13
CA HIS A 39 -7.52 30.55 20.35
C HIS A 39 -6.81 31.33 21.45
N ARG A 40 -6.90 30.82 22.68
CA ARG A 40 -5.95 31.15 23.75
C ARG A 40 -4.56 30.80 23.23
N ARG A 41 -3.69 31.80 23.09
CA ARG A 41 -2.28 31.59 22.80
C ARG A 41 -1.67 30.75 23.92
N LEU A 42 -1.23 29.54 23.61
CA LEU A 42 -0.41 28.75 24.52
C LEU A 42 0.95 29.44 24.68
N PRO A 43 1.49 29.58 25.90
CA PRO A 43 2.82 30.14 26.10
C PRO A 43 3.91 29.19 25.58
N ALA A 44 4.99 29.77 25.06
CA ALA A 44 6.15 29.04 24.57
C ALA A 44 6.77 28.14 25.66
N PRO A 45 7.28 26.94 25.32
CA PRO A 45 7.91 26.07 26.29
C PRO A 45 9.19 26.71 26.84
N ARG A 46 9.27 26.82 28.17
CA ARG A 46 10.49 27.23 28.88
C ARG A 46 11.55 26.14 28.68
N ARG A 47 12.73 26.50 28.17
CA ARG A 47 13.91 25.62 28.12
C ARG A 47 14.33 25.28 29.56
N GLY A 48 13.83 24.17 30.10
CA GLY A 48 14.31 23.60 31.35
C GLY A 48 15.71 23.02 31.15
N ARG A 49 16.70 23.57 31.86
CA ARG A 49 17.98 22.89 32.09
C ARG A 49 17.75 21.76 33.10
N HIS A 50 17.34 20.59 32.63
CA HIS A 50 17.41 19.36 33.40
C HIS A 50 18.37 18.42 32.67
N GLY A 51 19.67 18.59 32.97
CA GLY A 51 20.66 17.57 32.65
C GLY A 51 20.51 16.44 33.67
N SER A 52 19.89 15.35 33.25
CA SER A 52 20.04 14.07 33.94
C SER A 52 21.48 13.56 33.73
N PRO A 53 22.18 13.08 34.78
CA PRO A 53 23.49 12.47 34.60
C PRO A 53 23.34 11.26 33.68
N ARG A 54 24.18 11.17 32.64
CA ARG A 54 24.30 9.94 31.84
C ARG A 54 24.70 8.81 32.80
N PRO A 55 23.99 7.67 32.84
CA PRO A 55 24.45 6.53 33.63
C PRO A 55 25.81 6.08 33.09
N ARG A 56 26.77 5.85 34.00
CA ARG A 56 28.06 5.25 33.66
C ARG A 56 27.81 3.85 33.07
N PRO A 57 28.54 3.41 32.04
CA PRO A 57 28.42 2.04 31.56
C PRO A 57 28.82 1.11 32.71
N GLY A 58 27.87 0.28 33.16
CA GLY A 58 28.16 -0.84 34.05
C GLY A 58 29.05 -1.87 33.33
N PRO A 59 29.75 -2.74 34.08
CA PRO A 59 30.57 -3.78 33.48
C PRO A 59 29.73 -4.61 32.50
N LEU A 60 30.31 -4.85 31.33
CA LEU A 60 29.78 -5.70 30.26
C LEU A 60 29.19 -6.95 30.91
N MET A 61 27.87 -7.15 30.79
CA MET A 61 27.23 -8.34 31.34
C MET A 61 27.87 -9.54 30.67
N SER A 62 28.59 -10.30 31.48
CA SER A 62 29.00 -11.68 31.20
C SER A 62 27.87 -12.37 30.46
N GLU A 63 28.20 -12.98 29.32
CA GLU A 63 27.31 -13.85 28.57
C GLU A 63 26.71 -14.90 29.51
N THR A 64 25.53 -14.61 30.06
CA THR A 64 24.62 -15.67 30.47
C THR A 64 24.14 -16.27 29.17
N ARG A 65 24.88 -17.29 28.71
CA ARG A 65 24.35 -18.33 27.83
C ARG A 65 23.01 -18.72 28.43
N GLY A 66 21.93 -18.25 27.81
CA GLY A 66 20.59 -18.62 28.19
C GLY A 66 20.54 -20.14 28.13
N ALA A 67 20.32 -20.76 29.29
CA ALA A 67 19.97 -22.15 29.40
C ALA A 67 18.57 -22.32 28.79
N GLY A 68 18.54 -22.41 27.47
CA GLY A 68 17.40 -22.83 26.67
C GLY A 68 17.92 -23.87 25.70
N GLY A 69 18.19 -25.07 26.20
CA GLY A 69 18.56 -26.22 25.38
C GLY A 69 17.37 -26.68 24.55
N GLY A 70 17.02 -25.92 23.52
CA GLY A 70 16.27 -26.45 22.40
C GLY A 70 17.26 -27.16 21.49
N GLU A 71 17.04 -28.45 21.20
CA GLU A 71 17.81 -29.14 20.17
C GLU A 71 17.73 -28.32 18.88
N ALA A 72 18.90 -27.98 18.33
CA ALA A 72 19.01 -27.36 17.02
C ALA A 72 18.35 -28.27 15.99
N LEU A 73 17.36 -27.74 15.27
CA LEU A 73 16.66 -28.48 14.23
C LEU A 73 17.38 -28.38 12.90
N PHE A 74 17.28 -29.46 12.15
CA PHE A 74 17.58 -29.52 10.74
C PHE A 74 16.34 -29.97 9.98
N TYR A 75 15.89 -29.20 9.01
CA TYR A 75 14.77 -29.54 8.13
C TYR A 75 14.89 -28.83 6.79
N THR A 76 14.15 -29.31 5.80
CA THR A 76 14.10 -28.72 4.46
C THR A 76 12.75 -28.05 4.25
N LEU A 77 12.75 -26.86 3.66
CA LEU A 77 11.55 -26.14 3.22
C LEU A 77 11.52 -26.06 1.70
N HIS A 78 10.34 -26.27 1.10
CA HIS A 78 10.12 -26.02 -0.32
C HIS A 78 9.68 -24.57 -0.51
N VAL A 79 10.57 -23.71 -1.03
CA VAL A 79 10.34 -22.26 -1.15
C VAL A 79 10.64 -21.79 -2.56
N ASN A 80 9.66 -21.16 -3.22
CA ASN A 80 9.73 -20.66 -4.60
C ASN A 80 10.20 -21.78 -5.56
N GLY A 81 9.57 -22.96 -5.47
CA GLY A 81 9.87 -24.12 -6.31
C GLY A 81 11.21 -24.82 -6.01
N THR A 82 11.94 -24.41 -4.97
CA THR A 82 13.26 -24.97 -4.64
C THR A 82 13.32 -25.46 -3.20
N ASP A 83 13.88 -26.64 -2.99
CA ASP A 83 14.17 -27.17 -1.65
C ASP A 83 15.36 -26.44 -1.02
N ARG A 84 15.18 -25.96 0.21
CA ARG A 84 16.17 -25.18 0.96
C ARG A 84 16.36 -25.76 2.35
N ASP A 85 17.59 -26.12 2.65
CA ASP A 85 17.95 -26.65 3.97
C ASP A 85 18.03 -25.53 5.00
N VAL A 86 17.43 -25.78 6.16
CA VAL A 86 17.47 -24.92 7.34
C VAL A 86 18.19 -25.69 8.44
N ALA A 87 19.42 -25.28 8.73
CA ALA A 87 20.24 -25.83 9.81
C ALA A 87 20.23 -24.90 11.03
N ASP A 88 20.54 -25.46 12.20
CA ASP A 88 20.69 -24.73 13.46
C ASP A 88 19.48 -23.87 13.84
N ALA A 89 18.27 -24.31 13.48
CA ALA A 89 17.02 -23.60 13.74
C ALA A 89 16.45 -23.93 15.11
N TRP A 90 15.87 -22.93 15.77
CA TRP A 90 15.05 -23.15 16.96
C TRP A 90 13.59 -23.46 16.60
N LEU A 91 12.97 -24.40 17.32
CA LEU A 91 11.56 -24.81 17.15
C LEU A 91 10.56 -23.64 17.17
N GLY A 92 10.86 -22.57 17.89
CA GLY A 92 10.01 -21.39 18.04
C GLY A 92 10.17 -20.34 16.95
N GLU A 93 11.03 -20.57 15.95
CA GLU A 93 11.23 -19.59 14.88
C GLU A 93 10.00 -19.51 13.96
N SER A 94 9.55 -18.28 13.73
CA SER A 94 8.53 -18.01 12.74
C SER A 94 9.06 -18.26 11.34
N LEU A 95 8.17 -18.63 10.42
CA LEU A 95 8.47 -18.77 9.00
C LEU A 95 9.03 -17.44 8.45
N LEU A 96 8.51 -16.31 8.92
CA LEU A 96 9.05 -14.98 8.61
C LEU A 96 10.55 -14.87 8.92
N TYR A 97 10.96 -15.25 10.13
CA TYR A 97 12.35 -15.17 10.55
C TYR A 97 13.24 -16.06 9.68
N VAL A 98 12.82 -17.31 9.45
CA VAL A 98 13.59 -18.27 8.65
C VAL A 98 13.75 -17.81 7.21
N LEU A 99 12.67 -17.37 6.55
CA LEU A 99 12.71 -16.88 5.18
C LEU A 99 13.73 -15.73 5.03
N ARG A 100 13.69 -14.76 5.95
CA ARG A 100 14.50 -13.55 5.85
C ARG A 100 15.94 -13.77 6.29
N GLU A 101 16.11 -14.29 7.50
CA GLU A 101 17.38 -14.22 8.22
C GLU A 101 18.22 -15.50 8.03
N ARG A 102 17.59 -16.62 7.65
CA ARG A 102 18.30 -17.87 7.32
C ARG A 102 18.41 -18.12 5.82
N LEU A 103 17.30 -17.95 5.10
CA LEU A 103 17.23 -18.26 3.67
C LEU A 103 17.53 -17.07 2.75
N GLY A 104 17.76 -15.88 3.33
CA GLY A 104 18.15 -14.69 2.58
C GLY A 104 17.08 -14.19 1.61
N LEU A 105 15.79 -14.38 1.94
CA LEU A 105 14.63 -13.87 1.19
C LEU A 105 14.02 -12.67 1.94
N PRO A 106 14.56 -11.45 1.77
CA PRO A 106 14.19 -10.29 2.56
C PRO A 106 12.89 -9.62 2.11
N GLY A 107 12.26 -10.09 1.02
CA GLY A 107 11.04 -9.55 0.42
C GLY A 107 9.88 -9.53 1.41
N THR A 108 9.63 -10.65 2.09
CA THR A 108 8.70 -10.72 3.22
C THR A 108 9.18 -9.83 4.36
N LYS A 109 8.31 -8.95 4.89
CA LYS A 109 8.72 -7.92 5.86
C LYS A 109 8.23 -8.19 7.28
N ASN A 110 9.05 -7.78 8.25
CA ASN A 110 8.69 -7.72 9.66
C ASN A 110 8.33 -6.28 10.06
N ALA A 111 7.04 -5.97 10.20
CA ALA A 111 6.57 -4.69 10.76
C ALA A 111 5.93 -4.82 12.14
N CYS A 112 5.01 -5.77 12.32
CA CYS A 112 4.27 -5.92 13.57
C CYS A 112 4.60 -7.20 14.34
N ASP A 113 4.94 -8.29 13.64
CA ASP A 113 5.14 -9.62 14.21
C ASP A 113 3.94 -10.17 15.02
N GLN A 114 2.73 -9.69 14.74
CA GLN A 114 1.47 -10.05 15.43
C GLN A 114 0.34 -10.44 14.47
N GLY A 115 0.65 -10.67 13.19
CA GLY A 115 -0.36 -11.05 12.17
C GLY A 115 -1.29 -9.93 11.68
N GLU A 116 -1.13 -8.69 12.15
CA GLU A 116 -2.06 -7.59 11.86
C GLU A 116 -1.77 -6.86 10.55
N CYS A 117 -0.49 -6.60 10.24
CA CYS A 117 -0.14 -5.66 9.17
C CYS A 117 -0.09 -6.24 7.75
N GLY A 118 -0.06 -7.57 7.59
CA GLY A 118 0.05 -8.25 6.29
C GLY A 118 1.37 -8.08 5.52
N SER A 119 2.30 -7.23 5.96
CA SER A 119 3.59 -7.08 5.24
C SER A 119 4.46 -8.35 5.19
N CYS A 120 4.09 -9.36 6.00
CA CYS A 120 4.69 -10.69 6.04
C CYS A 120 3.93 -11.76 5.23
N THR A 121 2.93 -11.36 4.44
CA THR A 121 2.10 -12.32 3.68
C THR A 121 2.92 -13.06 2.65
N VAL A 122 2.79 -14.39 2.67
CA VAL A 122 3.31 -15.36 1.70
C VAL A 122 2.18 -16.30 1.31
N LEU A 123 2.32 -17.06 0.23
CA LEU A 123 1.43 -18.19 -0.03
C LEU A 123 1.99 -19.44 0.65
N ALA A 124 1.13 -20.18 1.34
CA ALA A 124 1.40 -21.54 1.80
C ALA A 124 0.33 -22.44 1.20
N ASP A 125 0.75 -23.40 0.37
CA ASP A 125 -0.15 -24.28 -0.39
C ASP A 125 -1.20 -23.48 -1.20
N GLY A 126 -0.75 -22.39 -1.82
CA GLY A 126 -1.58 -21.47 -2.60
C GLY A 126 -2.45 -20.49 -1.80
N LEU A 127 -2.47 -20.57 -0.46
CA LEU A 127 -3.29 -19.70 0.39
C LEU A 127 -2.45 -18.59 1.06
N PRO A 128 -2.94 -17.35 1.12
CA PRO A 128 -2.23 -16.26 1.78
C PRO A 128 -2.22 -16.45 3.30
N VAL A 129 -1.03 -16.42 3.89
CA VAL A 129 -0.84 -16.56 5.35
C VAL A 129 0.13 -15.51 5.88
N CYS A 130 -0.09 -15.06 7.12
CA CYS A 130 0.87 -14.24 7.84
C CYS A 130 2.04 -15.12 8.32
N SER A 131 3.17 -15.09 7.61
CA SER A 131 4.36 -15.92 7.95
C SER A 131 4.93 -15.66 9.35
N CYS A 132 4.67 -14.49 9.97
CA CYS A 132 5.03 -14.25 11.37
C CYS A 132 4.25 -15.11 12.37
N MET A 133 3.05 -15.57 12.00
CA MET A 133 2.17 -16.37 12.85
C MET A 133 2.26 -17.87 12.58
N MET A 134 3.16 -18.28 11.69
CA MET A 134 3.41 -19.68 11.34
C MET A 134 4.80 -20.08 11.82
N LEU A 135 4.93 -21.23 12.49
CA LEU A 135 6.25 -21.78 12.80
C LEU A 135 6.90 -22.33 11.54
N ALA A 136 8.19 -22.06 11.34
CA ALA A 136 8.91 -22.56 10.17
C ALA A 136 8.94 -24.10 10.12
N ALA A 137 9.09 -24.77 11.28
CA ALA A 137 9.02 -26.22 11.37
C ALA A 137 7.66 -26.81 10.94
N ALA A 138 6.57 -26.05 11.05
CA ALA A 138 5.24 -26.46 10.60
C ALA A 138 5.01 -26.22 9.09
N ALA A 139 5.96 -25.58 8.40
CA ALA A 139 5.95 -25.37 6.96
C ALA A 139 6.63 -26.51 6.18
N VAL A 140 7.26 -27.47 6.87
CA VAL A 140 7.85 -28.64 6.23
C VAL A 140 6.79 -29.42 5.44
N GLY A 141 7.10 -29.74 4.18
CA GLY A 141 6.20 -30.43 3.27
C GLY A 141 5.11 -29.56 2.63
N ARG A 142 5.12 -28.24 2.87
CA ARG A 142 4.24 -27.28 2.19
C ARG A 142 4.98 -26.55 1.09
N ASP A 143 4.23 -26.11 0.09
CA ASP A 143 4.76 -25.20 -0.94
C ASP A 143 4.64 -23.75 -0.46
N ILE A 144 5.78 -23.07 -0.32
CA ILE A 144 5.84 -21.68 0.11
C ILE A 144 6.25 -20.79 -1.06
N VAL A 145 5.43 -19.77 -1.37
CA VAL A 145 5.75 -18.76 -2.38
C VAL A 145 5.85 -17.38 -1.73
N THR A 146 7.02 -16.76 -1.87
CA THR A 146 7.29 -15.37 -1.46
C THR A 146 7.23 -14.44 -2.66
N VAL A 147 7.34 -13.12 -2.45
CA VAL A 147 7.34 -12.15 -3.55
C VAL A 147 8.48 -12.39 -4.55
N GLU A 148 9.62 -12.89 -4.08
CA GLU A 148 10.79 -13.24 -4.90
C GLU A 148 10.55 -14.46 -5.82
N GLY A 149 9.48 -15.23 -5.57
CA GLY A 149 9.10 -16.37 -6.39
C GLY A 149 8.08 -16.05 -7.50
N LEU A 150 7.60 -14.81 -7.57
CA LEU A 150 6.55 -14.41 -8.52
C LEU A 150 7.10 -13.93 -9.87
N GLY A 151 8.15 -13.10 -9.82
CA GLY A 151 8.81 -12.50 -10.98
C GLY A 151 10.17 -11.96 -10.56
N ASP A 152 10.99 -11.56 -11.53
CA ASP A 152 12.35 -11.08 -11.29
C ASP A 152 12.60 -9.69 -11.90
N GLU A 153 13.86 -9.25 -11.92
CA GLU A 153 14.22 -7.91 -12.42
C GLU A 153 14.03 -7.76 -13.94
N ASP A 154 14.02 -8.87 -14.68
CA ASP A 154 13.90 -8.90 -16.14
C ASP A 154 12.44 -9.15 -16.59
N GLU A 155 11.69 -9.93 -15.80
CA GLU A 155 10.30 -10.29 -16.10
C GLU A 155 9.39 -10.15 -14.87
N LEU A 156 8.71 -8.99 -14.79
CA LEU A 156 7.69 -8.73 -13.79
C LEU A 156 6.38 -9.46 -14.14
N THR A 157 5.65 -9.91 -13.11
CA THR A 157 4.26 -10.33 -13.30
C THR A 157 3.38 -9.16 -13.72
N ASP A 158 2.21 -9.44 -14.27
CA ASP A 158 1.24 -8.41 -14.61
C ASP A 158 0.77 -7.60 -13.39
N VAL A 159 0.64 -8.21 -12.21
CA VAL A 159 0.37 -7.51 -10.95
C VAL A 159 1.53 -6.61 -10.56
N GLN A 160 2.77 -7.11 -10.61
CA GLN A 160 3.96 -6.31 -10.30
C GLN A 160 4.07 -5.11 -11.24
N GLN A 161 3.90 -5.32 -12.54
CA GLN A 161 3.92 -4.27 -13.55
C GLN A 161 2.80 -3.25 -13.32
N ALA A 162 1.57 -3.70 -13.03
CA ALA A 162 0.46 -2.79 -12.73
C ALA A 162 0.73 -1.94 -11.47
N PHE A 163 1.40 -2.48 -10.45
CA PHE A 163 1.79 -1.71 -9.27
C PHE A 163 2.77 -0.57 -9.62
N VAL A 164 3.69 -0.83 -10.56
CA VAL A 164 4.61 0.18 -11.09
C VAL A 164 3.83 1.24 -11.88
N ASP A 165 3.04 0.82 -12.86
CA ASP A 165 2.35 1.72 -13.80
C ASP A 165 1.35 2.65 -13.12
N HIS A 166 0.65 2.15 -12.10
CA HIS A 166 -0.35 2.93 -11.37
C HIS A 166 0.24 3.75 -10.21
N GLY A 167 1.53 3.64 -9.93
CA GLY A 167 2.17 4.31 -8.79
C GLY A 167 1.64 3.79 -7.45
N ALA A 168 1.42 2.48 -7.34
CA ALA A 168 0.97 1.80 -6.12
C ALA A 168 2.09 1.61 -5.09
N VAL A 169 3.31 2.06 -5.38
CA VAL A 169 4.49 1.95 -4.53
C VAL A 169 4.99 3.33 -4.11
N GLN A 170 5.18 3.53 -2.81
CA GLN A 170 5.86 4.70 -2.24
C GLN A 170 7.07 4.27 -1.41
N CYS A 171 6.91 4.01 -0.11
CA CYS A 171 8.01 3.49 0.71
C CYS A 171 8.36 2.02 0.41
N GLY A 172 7.47 1.29 -0.28
CA GLY A 172 7.68 -0.10 -0.68
C GLY A 172 7.51 -1.16 0.43
N PHE A 173 7.36 -0.77 1.69
CA PHE A 173 7.41 -1.74 2.80
C PHE A 173 6.24 -2.75 2.80
N CYS A 174 5.03 -2.29 2.47
CA CYS A 174 3.85 -3.15 2.39
C CYS A 174 3.68 -3.82 1.01
N THR A 175 4.47 -3.42 0.02
CA THR A 175 4.31 -3.84 -1.38
C THR A 175 4.42 -5.36 -1.57
N PRO A 176 5.39 -6.07 -0.95
CA PRO A 176 5.48 -7.53 -1.06
C PRO A 176 4.20 -8.27 -0.64
N GLY A 177 3.67 -7.97 0.55
CA GLY A 177 2.44 -8.62 1.04
C GLY A 177 1.21 -8.26 0.22
N LEU A 178 1.13 -7.03 -0.28
CA LEU A 178 0.04 -6.59 -1.17
C LEU A 178 0.08 -7.30 -2.54
N ILE A 179 1.26 -7.45 -3.13
CA ILE A 179 1.41 -8.16 -4.40
C ILE A 179 1.02 -9.62 -4.24
N VAL A 180 1.53 -10.31 -3.21
CA VAL A 180 1.17 -11.71 -2.94
C VAL A 180 -0.35 -11.89 -2.74
N ALA A 181 -0.99 -10.98 -2.00
CA ALA A 181 -2.44 -11.02 -1.81
C ALA A 181 -3.23 -10.76 -3.11
N ALA A 182 -2.74 -9.84 -3.95
CA ALA A 182 -3.32 -9.54 -5.25
C ALA A 182 -3.18 -10.70 -6.25
N GLU A 183 -2.02 -11.35 -6.29
CA GLU A 183 -1.82 -12.56 -7.11
C GLU A 183 -2.77 -13.68 -6.70
N HIS A 184 -2.90 -13.92 -5.40
CA HIS A 184 -3.87 -14.89 -4.90
C HIS A 184 -5.29 -14.53 -5.35
N LEU A 185 -5.73 -13.28 -5.15
CA LEU A 185 -7.06 -12.83 -5.59
C LEU A 185 -7.28 -13.12 -7.07
N LEU A 186 -6.36 -12.69 -7.94
CA LEU A 186 -6.54 -12.81 -9.39
C LEU A 186 -6.34 -14.25 -9.90
N SER A 187 -5.73 -15.13 -9.11
CA SER A 187 -5.67 -16.56 -9.41
C SER A 187 -7.01 -17.27 -9.18
N VAL A 188 -7.81 -16.80 -8.21
CA VAL A 188 -9.10 -17.41 -7.85
C VAL A 188 -10.30 -16.67 -8.44
N ASN A 189 -10.17 -15.37 -8.67
CA ASN A 189 -11.18 -14.50 -9.28
C ASN A 189 -10.49 -13.54 -10.26
N PRO A 190 -10.43 -13.89 -11.57
CA PRO A 190 -9.80 -13.04 -12.59
C PRO A 190 -10.51 -11.71 -12.86
N GLU A 191 -11.79 -11.59 -12.49
CA GLU A 191 -12.62 -10.40 -12.73
C GLU A 191 -13.24 -9.86 -11.43
N PRO A 192 -12.43 -9.49 -10.43
CA PRO A 192 -12.97 -9.08 -9.13
C PRO A 192 -13.58 -7.68 -9.21
N THR A 193 -14.70 -7.51 -8.51
CA THR A 193 -15.28 -6.20 -8.23
C THR A 193 -14.36 -5.40 -7.30
N GLU A 194 -14.53 -4.07 -7.27
CA GLU A 194 -13.76 -3.22 -6.34
C GLU A 194 -13.94 -3.64 -4.87
N LEU A 195 -15.14 -4.11 -4.50
CA LEU A 195 -15.40 -4.58 -3.14
C LEU A 195 -14.59 -5.85 -2.82
N GLU A 196 -14.56 -6.81 -3.73
CA GLU A 196 -13.76 -8.05 -3.57
C GLU A 196 -12.27 -7.73 -3.52
N ILE A 197 -11.78 -6.77 -4.31
CA ILE A 197 -10.39 -6.30 -4.22
C ILE A 197 -10.10 -5.75 -2.83
N ARG A 198 -10.96 -4.89 -2.30
CA ARG A 198 -10.80 -4.30 -0.96
C ARG A 198 -10.81 -5.35 0.14
N GLU A 199 -11.69 -6.34 0.03
CA GLU A 199 -11.78 -7.44 0.99
C GLU A 199 -10.51 -8.30 0.94
N ALA A 200 -10.04 -8.68 -0.25
CA ALA A 200 -8.85 -9.50 -0.42
C ALA A 200 -7.57 -8.86 0.13
N ILE A 201 -7.43 -7.53 0.02
CA ILE A 201 -6.26 -6.81 0.55
C ILE A 201 -6.49 -6.23 1.96
N SER A 202 -7.63 -6.48 2.60
CA SER A 202 -7.98 -5.87 3.90
C SER A 202 -7.00 -6.25 5.02
N GLY A 203 -6.35 -7.41 4.92
CA GLY A 203 -5.28 -7.85 5.83
C GLY A 203 -3.91 -7.20 5.60
N ASN A 204 -3.76 -6.31 4.62
CA ASN A 204 -2.49 -5.65 4.28
C ASN A 204 -2.55 -4.14 4.56
N LEU A 205 -1.89 -3.71 5.62
CA LEU A 205 -1.91 -2.30 6.03
C LEU A 205 -0.89 -1.47 5.24
N CYS A 206 -1.39 -0.41 4.58
CA CYS A 206 -0.57 0.57 3.89
C CYS A 206 -0.73 1.96 4.51
N ARG A 207 0.38 2.56 4.93
CA ARG A 207 0.37 3.91 5.53
C ARG A 207 0.59 5.05 4.53
N CYS A 208 1.04 4.73 3.32
CA CYS A 208 1.52 5.73 2.36
C CYS A 208 0.53 6.03 1.23
N THR A 209 -0.08 5.00 0.62
CA THR A 209 -0.84 5.16 -0.63
C THR A 209 -2.30 5.54 -0.44
N GLY A 210 -2.86 5.29 0.75
CA GLY A 210 -4.31 5.39 0.97
C GLY A 210 -5.14 4.39 0.14
N TYR A 211 -4.52 3.30 -0.33
CA TYR A 211 -5.10 2.18 -1.08
C TYR A 211 -5.64 2.48 -2.49
N GLY A 212 -6.04 3.72 -2.82
CA GLY A 212 -6.65 4.02 -4.12
C GLY A 212 -5.80 3.60 -5.33
N ARG A 213 -4.48 3.83 -5.28
CA ARG A 213 -3.55 3.39 -6.34
C ARG A 213 -3.32 1.88 -6.39
N VAL A 214 -3.38 1.22 -5.23
CA VAL A 214 -3.25 -0.24 -5.12
C VAL A 214 -4.48 -0.91 -5.73
N ILE A 215 -5.67 -0.43 -5.39
CA ILE A 215 -6.93 -0.93 -5.97
C ILE A 215 -6.93 -0.73 -7.49
N ALA A 216 -6.54 0.46 -7.96
CA ALA A 216 -6.44 0.73 -9.39
C ALA A 216 -5.43 -0.19 -10.12
N ALA A 217 -4.31 -0.52 -9.49
CA ALA A 217 -3.32 -1.46 -10.03
C ALA A 217 -3.92 -2.87 -10.17
N ILE A 218 -4.60 -3.37 -9.14
CA ILE A 218 -5.21 -4.71 -9.16
C ILE A 218 -6.31 -4.78 -10.23
N SER A 219 -7.17 -3.76 -10.32
CA SER A 219 -8.16 -3.67 -11.40
C SER A 219 -7.53 -3.59 -12.79
N GLY A 220 -6.41 -2.88 -12.93
CA GLY A 220 -5.66 -2.79 -14.18
C GLY A 220 -5.09 -4.14 -14.61
N ALA A 221 -4.47 -4.88 -13.69
CA ALA A 221 -3.98 -6.23 -13.92
C ALA A 221 -5.10 -7.20 -14.32
N ALA A 222 -6.24 -7.16 -13.61
CA ALA A 222 -7.43 -7.95 -13.96
C ALA A 222 -7.91 -7.68 -15.40
N GLY A 223 -8.01 -6.41 -15.78
CA GLY A 223 -8.41 -6.01 -17.13
C GLY A 223 -7.42 -6.42 -18.22
N ALA A 224 -6.12 -6.49 -17.91
CA ALA A 224 -5.12 -6.97 -18.86
C ALA A 224 -5.22 -8.49 -19.09
N ARG A 225 -5.53 -9.28 -18.05
CA ARG A 225 -5.73 -10.74 -18.17
C ARG A 225 -6.91 -11.09 -19.07
N THR A 226 -8.01 -10.33 -18.97
CA THR A 226 -9.21 -10.58 -19.79
C THR A 226 -9.05 -10.14 -21.24
N ALA A 227 -8.37 -9.01 -21.49
CA ALA A 227 -8.11 -8.53 -22.84
C ALA A 227 -7.15 -9.42 -23.65
N GLY A 228 -6.31 -10.22 -22.98
CA GLY A 228 -5.41 -11.20 -23.62
C GLY A 228 -6.04 -12.58 -23.86
N SER A 229 -7.25 -12.84 -23.36
CA SER A 229 -7.97 -14.10 -23.54
C SER A 229 -8.99 -14.09 -24.70
N ASP A 230 -9.19 -12.94 -25.35
CA ASP A 230 -9.98 -12.76 -26.59
C ASP A 230 -9.09 -12.75 -27.84
#